data_AF-A0A1Q3R8A7-F1
#
_entry.id   AF-A0A1Q3R8A7-F1
#
_cell.length_a   1.000
_cell.length_b   1.000
_cell.length_c   1.000
_cell.angle_alpha   90.00
_cell.angle_beta   90.00
_cell.angle_gamma   90.00
#
_symmetry.space_group_name_H-M   'P 1'
#
loop_
_entity.id
_entity.type
_entity.pdbx_description
1 polymer ?
#
loop_
_entity_poly.entity_id
_entity_poly.type
_entity_poly.pdbx_seq_one_letter_code
_entity_poly.pdbx_strand_id
1 'polypeptide(L)' 'MPKMKTKSSAKKRFRVRPGGTVKRGQAFKRHILTKKTTKNKRQLRGAVNVHETNLGHMAQMLPFAGL' A
#
# COMPACT_ATOMS: atom_id res chain seq x y z
N MET A 1 3.03 22.59 21.74
CA MET A 1 3.48 21.19 21.79
C MET A 1 3.10 20.48 20.48
N PRO A 2 4.07 20.02 19.67
CA PRO A 2 3.78 19.35 18.40
C PRO A 2 3.22 17.94 18.65
N LYS A 3 2.02 17.65 18.13
CA LYS A 3 1.42 16.31 18.15
C LYS A 3 1.85 15.53 16.90
N MET A 4 2.13 14.24 17.05
CA MET A 4 2.35 13.36 15.89
C MET A 4 1.11 13.35 14.99
N LYS A 5 1.34 13.47 13.67
CA LYS A 5 0.26 13.45 12.66
C LYS A 5 0.46 12.28 11.72
N THR A 6 -0.65 11.68 11.31
CA THR A 6 -0.63 10.66 10.26
C THR A 6 -0.33 11.28 8.91
N LYS A 7 0.51 10.61 8.12
CA LYS A 7 0.80 11.04 6.76
C LYS A 7 -0.41 10.77 5.87
N SER A 8 -1.12 11.83 5.48
CA SER A 8 -2.36 11.74 4.70
C SER A 8 -2.18 11.00 3.37
N SER A 9 -1.02 11.14 2.72
CA SER A 9 -0.71 10.42 1.49
C SER A 9 -0.53 8.91 1.68
N ALA A 10 0.02 8.49 2.83
CA ALA A 10 0.13 7.08 3.19
C ALA A 10 -1.26 6.50 3.52
N LYS A 11 -2.06 7.23 4.30
CA LYS A 11 -3.44 6.84 4.67
C LYS A 11 -4.33 6.58 3.46
N LYS A 12 -4.14 7.33 2.37
CA LYS A 12 -4.89 7.15 1.11
C LYS A 12 -4.47 5.91 0.30
N ARG A 13 -3.27 5.38 0.52
CA ARG A 13 -2.65 4.33 -0.33
C ARG A 13 -2.57 2.97 0.36
N PHE A 14 -2.45 2.96 1.69
CA PHE A 14 -2.25 1.77 2.50
C PHE A 14 -3.40 1.58 3.47
N ARG A 15 -3.85 0.34 3.62
CA ARG A 15 -4.86 -0.05 4.62
C ARG A 15 -4.30 -1.13 5.52
N VAL A 16 -4.27 -0.85 6.83
CA VAL A 16 -3.90 -1.84 7.86
C VAL A 16 -5.07 -2.78 8.07
N ARG A 17 -4.79 -4.09 8.12
CA ARG A 17 -5.77 -5.14 8.42
C ARG A 17 -5.72 -5.48 9.92
N PRO A 18 -6.79 -6.08 10.48
CA PRO A 18 -6.85 -6.49 11.90
C PRO A 18 -5.86 -7.59 12.34
N GLY A 19 -4.76 -7.80 11.61
CA GLY A 19 -3.74 -8.82 11.90
C GLY A 19 -2.34 -8.35 11.55
N GLY A 20 -2.05 -7.06 11.71
CA GLY A 20 -0.72 -6.46 11.50
C GLY A 20 -0.26 -6.34 10.03
N THR A 21 -0.97 -6.94 9.07
CA THR A 21 -0.60 -6.85 7.65
C THR A 21 -1.13 -5.57 6.99
N VAL A 22 -0.34 -5.00 6.08
CA VAL A 22 -0.73 -3.80 5.32
C VAL A 22 -1.07 -4.19 3.89
N LYS A 23 -2.29 -3.86 3.45
CA LYS A 23 -2.77 -4.05 2.07
C LYS A 23 -2.42 -2.83 1.21
N ARG A 24 -1.98 -3.06 -0.03
CA ARG A 24 -1.74 -2.04 -1.07
C ARG A 24 -2.26 -2.46 -2.44
N GLY A 25 -2.49 -1.47 -3.31
CA GLY A 25 -2.70 -1.69 -4.74
C GLY A 25 -1.37 -2.01 -5.47
N GLN A 26 -1.46 -2.73 -6.58
CA GLN A 26 -0.31 -2.93 -7.48
C GLN A 26 -0.18 -1.76 -8.47
N ALA A 27 1.06 -1.44 -8.84
CA ALA A 27 1.38 -0.35 -9.76
C ALA A 27 1.27 -0.79 -11.24
N PHE A 28 1.50 0.14 -12.17
CA PHE A 28 1.65 -0.13 -13.60
C PHE A 28 0.39 -0.64 -14.35
N LYS A 29 -0.81 -0.29 -13.88
CA LYS A 29 -2.09 -0.63 -14.53
C LYS A 29 -2.92 0.60 -14.96
N ARG A 30 -2.30 1.78 -15.09
CA ARG A 30 -3.00 3.04 -15.44
C ARG A 30 -2.94 3.39 -16.93
N HIS A 31 -1.80 3.18 -17.59
CA HIS A 31 -1.57 3.53 -19.00
C HIS A 31 -0.65 2.49 -19.67
N ILE A 32 -0.54 2.54 -21.01
CA ILE A 32 0.25 1.61 -21.84
C ILE A 32 -0.19 0.14 -21.61
N LEU A 33 -1.50 -0.08 -21.54
CA LEU A 33 -2.08 -1.43 -21.33
C LEU A 33 -2.13 -2.27 -22.61
N THR A 34 -1.96 -1.62 -23.78
CA THR A 34 -1.94 -2.25 -25.10
C THR A 34 -0.70 -3.14 -25.27
N LYS A 35 0.47 -2.66 -24.84
CA LYS A 35 1.74 -3.40 -24.89
C LYS A 35 1.88 -4.48 -23.81
N LYS A 36 0.94 -4.58 -22.87
CA LYS A 36 0.97 -5.54 -21.76
C LYS A 36 0.13 -6.77 -22.07
N THR A 37 0.70 -7.94 -21.82
CA THR A 37 -0.02 -9.21 -21.94
C THR A 37 -1.25 -9.25 -21.04
N THR A 38 -2.27 -10.01 -21.44
CA THR A 38 -3.51 -10.21 -20.66
C THR A 38 -3.21 -10.84 -19.29
N LYS A 39 -2.24 -11.76 -19.22
CA LYS A 39 -1.74 -12.38 -17.98
C LYS A 39 -1.22 -11.34 -16.99
N ASN A 40 -0.34 -10.43 -17.44
CA ASN A 40 0.21 -9.37 -16.57
C ASN A 40 -0.91 -8.44 -16.08
N LYS A 41 -1.80 -7.99 -16.98
CA LYS A 41 -2.96 -7.17 -16.61
C LYS A 41 -3.90 -7.84 -15.60
N ARG A 42 -3.99 -9.18 -15.59
CA ARG A 42 -4.77 -9.97 -14.62
C ARG A 42 -4.08 -10.02 -13.26
N GLN A 43 -2.78 -10.25 -13.21
CA GLN A 43 -2.00 -10.27 -11.96
C GLN A 43 -2.00 -8.91 -11.27
N LEU A 44 -1.91 -7.81 -12.02
CA LEU A 44 -1.93 -6.43 -11.51
C LEU A 44 -3.31 -5.97 -10.97
N ARG A 45 -4.40 -6.76 -11.10
CA ARG A 45 -5.72 -6.37 -10.59
C ARG A 45 -5.83 -6.53 -9.07
N GLY A 46 -5.14 -7.53 -8.52
CA GLY A 46 -5.24 -7.91 -7.13
C GLY A 46 -4.53 -6.91 -6.21
N ALA A 47 -5.07 -6.76 -5.01
CA ALA A 47 -4.34 -6.10 -3.94
C ALA A 47 -3.38 -7.09 -3.27
N VAL A 48 -2.23 -6.59 -2.86
CA VAL A 48 -1.15 -7.40 -2.28
C VAL A 48 -0.72 -6.82 -0.94
N ASN A 49 -0.03 -7.64 -0.16
CA ASN A 49 0.58 -7.16 1.07
C ASN A 49 1.83 -6.33 0.76
N VAL A 50 2.13 -5.40 1.66
CA VAL A 50 3.42 -4.70 1.69
C VAL A 50 4.50 -5.70 2.10
N HIS A 51 5.69 -5.57 1.50
CA HIS A 51 6.84 -6.40 1.87
C HIS A 51 7.31 -6.05 3.28
N GLU A 52 7.77 -7.05 4.03
CA GLU A 52 8.11 -6.94 5.46
C GLU A 52 9.12 -5.83 5.74
N THR A 53 10.12 -5.67 4.89
CA THR A 53 11.15 -4.62 5.00
C THR A 53 10.58 -3.20 5.05
N ASN A 54 9.38 -2.96 4.50
CA ASN A 54 8.77 -1.64 4.49
C ASN A 54 7.82 -1.39 5.66
N LEU A 55 7.53 -2.39 6.49
CA LEU A 55 6.55 -2.27 7.58
C LEU A 55 7.01 -1.26 8.65
N GLY A 56 8.30 -1.22 8.99
CA GLY A 56 8.84 -0.23 9.93
C GLY A 56 8.62 1.21 9.48
N HIS A 57 8.79 1.47 8.18
CA HIS A 57 8.50 2.81 7.61
C HIS A 57 7.00 3.12 7.62
N MET A 58 6.13 2.11 7.50
CA MET A 58 4.68 2.29 7.58
C MET A 58 4.21 2.64 8.99
N ALA A 59 4.77 2.00 10.02
CA ALA A 59 4.46 2.30 11.41
C ALA A 59 4.78 3.77 11.76
N GLN A 60 5.92 4.28 11.28
CA GLN A 60 6.29 5.69 11.44
C GLN A 60 5.34 6.65 10.72
N MET A 61 4.86 6.30 9.52
CA MET A 61 3.94 7.14 8.74
C MET A 61 2.48 7.09 9.24
N LEU A 62 2.08 5.98 9.86
CA LEU A 62 0.73 5.70 10.32
C LEU A 62 0.72 5.32 11.83
N PRO A 63 1.12 6.23 12.72
CA PRO A 63 1.34 5.94 14.15
C PRO A 63 0.07 5.49 14.90
N PHE A 64 -1.13 5.79 14.38
CA PHE A 64 -2.41 5.46 15.03
C PHE A 64 -3.14 4.27 14.37
N ALA A 65 -2.51 3.57 13.42
CA ALA A 65 -3.18 2.57 12.60
C ALA A 65 -3.07 1.12 13.13
N GLY A 66 -2.36 0.89 14.24
CA GLY A 66 -2.23 -0.43 14.87
C GLY A 66 -1.34 -1.40 14.08
N LEU A 67 -0.16 -0.91 13.66
CA LEU A 67 0.90 -1.68 13.01
C LEU A 67 1.97 -2.13 14.00
#